data_AF-A0A371KYU1-F1
#
_entry.id   AF-A0A371KYU1-F1
#
_cell.length_a   1.000
_cell.length_b   1.000
_cell.length_c   1.000
_cell.angle_alpha   90.00
_cell.angle_beta   90.00
_cell.angle_gamma   90.00
#
_symmetry.space_group_name_H-M   'P 1'
#
loop_
_entity.id
_entity.type
_entity.pdbx_description
1 polymer ?
#
loop_
_entity_poly.entity_id
_entity_poly.type
_entity_poly.pdbx_seq_one_letter_code
_entity_poly.pdbx_strand_id
1 'polypeptide(L)'
;MQVDLGNVLDTAPAHGVSREALDRLDDRVAAAHDRIERGRAAGEHGYESLNLPNTTDPAAIRDAVSRFDDPSAVVTVGIGGSALGAATLTDALESDVDAYYLDNVDPEAVERLLDSLNLASTVVNVVSRSGTTAETLANFLVVREAMADAGVDWTDRTFVTTGEEGNLRDLADKHDLPSLPVPDGVPGRFSVLSTVGLAAAALCGHDIEAVLEGAAAQEARLSDSLFDSPAYAYGAVSYALAERGMQQNAMMPYAESLETFSEWFAQLWAESLGKDGLGQTPLRALGATDQHSQLQLYRAGPRDKFVTLVRAAERDDVAIPETDLDGLAYLGGSSLGDLLDAEFEATEASLAAAGRPSVRIELDRVDEYGLGELLYAMEAACVLYGELASVDTFVQPAVEWGKRAARGLLGGGDFEEADAVEEKSRLVVE
;
A
#
# COMPACT_ATOMS: atom_id res chain seq x y z
N MET A 1 -3.56 0.20 -17.11
CA MET A 1 -4.64 -0.21 -16.17
C MET A 1 -6.06 0.03 -16.70
N GLN A 2 -6.99 -0.88 -16.44
CA GLN A 2 -8.43 -0.80 -16.70
C GLN A 2 -9.24 -1.14 -15.44
N VAL A 3 -10.47 -0.63 -15.34
CA VAL A 3 -11.41 -0.93 -14.25
C VAL A 3 -12.76 -1.37 -14.84
N ASP A 4 -13.22 -2.56 -14.46
CA ASP A 4 -14.50 -3.13 -14.88
C ASP A 4 -15.49 -3.12 -13.70
N LEU A 5 -16.63 -2.47 -13.95
CA LEU A 5 -17.71 -2.24 -12.99
C LEU A 5 -18.96 -3.08 -13.30
N GLY A 6 -18.91 -4.00 -14.26
CA GLY A 6 -20.06 -4.78 -14.73
C GLY A 6 -20.79 -5.48 -13.58
N ASN A 7 -20.04 -6.18 -12.72
CA ASN A 7 -20.61 -6.88 -11.57
C ASN A 7 -21.13 -5.95 -10.45
N VAL A 8 -20.85 -4.65 -10.51
CA VAL A 8 -21.50 -3.66 -9.64
C VAL A 8 -22.85 -3.23 -10.21
N LEU A 9 -22.96 -3.11 -11.53
CA LEU A 9 -24.20 -2.75 -12.22
C LEU A 9 -25.22 -3.89 -12.23
N ASP A 10 -24.74 -5.12 -12.44
CA ASP A 10 -25.56 -6.30 -12.66
C ASP A 10 -25.97 -7.01 -11.36
N THR A 11 -25.63 -6.45 -10.20
CA THR A 11 -26.05 -7.01 -8.91
C THR A 11 -27.47 -6.64 -8.54
N ALA A 12 -28.04 -7.41 -7.59
CA ALA A 12 -29.41 -7.22 -7.14
C ALA A 12 -29.69 -5.74 -6.77
N PRO A 13 -30.85 -5.16 -7.13
CA PRO A 13 -31.11 -3.71 -7.01
C PRO A 13 -30.90 -3.09 -5.62
N ALA A 14 -30.91 -3.92 -4.56
CA ALA A 14 -30.70 -3.47 -3.18
C ALA A 14 -29.23 -3.36 -2.76
N HIS A 15 -28.29 -3.96 -3.51
CA HIS A 15 -26.88 -4.07 -3.12
C HIS A 15 -25.90 -3.63 -4.22
N GLY A 16 -26.37 -3.53 -5.47
CA GLY A 16 -25.62 -2.96 -6.58
C GLY A 16 -25.80 -1.45 -6.73
N VAL A 17 -25.12 -0.90 -7.74
CA VAL A 17 -25.26 0.51 -8.12
C VAL A 17 -25.88 0.56 -9.51
N SER A 18 -27.05 1.17 -9.67
CA SER A 18 -27.67 1.29 -10.99
C SER A 18 -26.91 2.28 -11.88
N ARG A 19 -27.01 2.12 -13.22
CA ARG A 19 -26.42 3.09 -14.16
C ARG A 19 -26.89 4.52 -13.89
N GLU A 20 -28.19 4.71 -13.64
CA GLU A 20 -28.76 6.01 -13.29
C GLU A 20 -28.18 6.59 -11.98
N ALA A 21 -27.80 5.73 -11.03
CA ALA A 21 -27.14 6.18 -9.81
C ALA A 21 -25.68 6.58 -10.07
N LEU A 22 -24.97 5.91 -10.99
CA LEU A 22 -23.65 6.33 -11.44
C LEU A 22 -23.72 7.65 -12.22
N ASP A 23 -24.67 7.81 -13.13
CA ASP A 23 -24.82 9.05 -13.90
C ASP A 23 -25.06 10.26 -12.96
N ARG A 24 -25.85 10.10 -11.89
CA ARG A 24 -25.99 11.14 -10.86
C ARG A 24 -24.75 11.34 -9.99
N LEU A 25 -23.98 10.29 -9.76
CA LEU A 25 -22.75 10.39 -9.00
C LEU A 25 -21.66 11.11 -9.81
N ASP A 26 -21.70 11.00 -11.13
CA ASP A 26 -20.76 11.65 -12.05
C ASP A 26 -20.77 13.17 -11.90
N ASP A 27 -21.95 13.79 -11.71
CA ASP A 27 -22.05 15.23 -11.40
C ASP A 27 -21.25 15.62 -10.14
N ARG A 28 -21.20 14.73 -9.14
CA ARG A 28 -20.44 14.95 -7.90
C ARG A 28 -18.95 14.65 -8.11
N VAL A 29 -18.62 13.71 -8.98
CA VAL A 29 -17.24 13.42 -9.37
C VAL A 29 -16.64 14.62 -10.09
N ALA A 30 -17.39 15.29 -10.98
CA ALA A 30 -16.94 16.53 -11.61
C ALA A 30 -16.62 17.63 -10.59
N ALA A 31 -17.50 17.82 -9.60
CA ALA A 31 -17.26 18.80 -8.53
C ALA A 31 -16.06 18.44 -7.63
N ALA A 32 -15.88 17.14 -7.34
CA ALA A 32 -14.73 16.64 -6.59
C ALA A 32 -13.43 16.77 -7.39
N HIS A 33 -13.45 16.48 -8.70
CA HIS A 33 -12.33 16.69 -9.61
C HIS A 33 -11.88 18.16 -9.57
N ASP A 34 -12.80 19.10 -9.74
CA ASP A 34 -12.50 20.54 -9.64
C ASP A 34 -11.86 20.93 -8.30
N ARG A 35 -12.28 20.29 -7.20
CA ARG A 35 -11.72 20.51 -5.86
C ARG A 35 -10.31 19.93 -5.73
N ILE A 36 -10.10 18.72 -6.25
CA ILE A 36 -8.81 18.03 -6.28
C ILE A 36 -7.82 18.85 -7.11
N GLU A 37 -8.17 19.24 -8.34
CA GLU A 37 -7.32 20.04 -9.22
C GLU A 37 -6.94 21.39 -8.60
N ARG A 38 -7.87 22.06 -7.91
CA ARG A 38 -7.54 23.28 -7.14
C ARG A 38 -6.56 23.01 -6.01
N GLY A 39 -6.72 21.91 -5.27
CA GLY A 39 -5.82 21.53 -4.19
C GLY A 39 -4.41 21.22 -4.71
N ARG A 40 -4.33 20.46 -5.80
CA ARG A 40 -3.09 20.13 -6.52
C ARG A 40 -2.36 21.37 -6.99
N ALA A 41 -3.07 22.29 -7.64
CA ALA A 41 -2.50 23.54 -8.16
C ALA A 41 -2.05 24.50 -7.05
N ALA A 42 -2.68 24.43 -5.88
CA ALA A 42 -2.37 25.28 -4.73
C ALA A 42 -1.24 24.74 -3.83
N GLY A 43 -0.74 23.53 -4.08
CA GLY A 43 0.18 22.87 -3.16
C GLY A 43 -0.48 22.59 -1.79
N GLU A 44 -1.76 22.23 -1.80
CA GLU A 44 -2.50 21.99 -0.56
C GLU A 44 -2.12 20.62 0.03
N HIS A 45 -1.95 20.59 1.36
CA HIS A 45 -1.64 19.37 2.11
C HIS A 45 -2.57 18.22 1.70
N GLY A 46 -1.98 17.07 1.42
CA GLY A 46 -2.69 15.90 0.93
C GLY A 46 -2.76 15.83 -0.58
N TYR A 47 -3.33 16.84 -1.24
CA TYR A 47 -3.47 16.85 -2.70
C TYR A 47 -2.13 16.90 -3.44
N GLU A 48 -1.07 17.42 -2.79
CA GLU A 48 0.30 17.35 -3.33
C GLU A 48 0.79 15.94 -3.60
N SER A 49 0.23 14.91 -2.95
CA SER A 49 0.57 13.50 -3.25
C SER A 49 0.30 13.16 -4.71
N LEU A 50 -0.76 13.69 -5.29
CA LEU A 50 -1.14 13.47 -6.70
C LEU A 50 -0.24 14.23 -7.69
N ASN A 51 0.73 15.01 -7.21
CA ASN A 51 1.73 15.68 -8.03
C ASN A 51 3.08 14.95 -8.02
N LEU A 52 3.27 13.94 -7.16
CA LEU A 52 4.52 13.19 -7.02
C LEU A 52 5.09 12.63 -8.33
N PRO A 53 4.29 12.14 -9.30
CA PRO A 53 4.84 11.68 -10.57
C PRO A 53 5.68 12.73 -11.30
N ASN A 54 5.40 14.02 -11.09
CA ASN A 54 6.09 15.13 -11.74
C ASN A 54 7.05 15.90 -10.82
N THR A 55 6.95 15.71 -9.50
CA THR A 55 7.75 16.47 -8.53
C THR A 55 8.85 15.65 -7.87
N THR A 56 8.75 14.32 -7.89
CA THR A 56 9.81 13.44 -7.43
C THR A 56 10.99 13.48 -8.39
N ASP A 57 12.20 13.68 -7.86
CA ASP A 57 13.45 13.69 -8.63
C ASP A 57 14.13 12.30 -8.53
N PRO A 58 13.98 11.43 -9.55
CA PRO A 58 14.59 10.10 -9.52
C PRO A 58 16.13 10.17 -9.62
N ALA A 59 16.70 11.21 -10.24
CA ALA A 59 18.14 11.37 -10.30
C ALA A 59 18.72 11.64 -8.90
N ALA A 60 18.06 12.49 -8.11
CA ALA A 60 18.46 12.72 -6.71
C ALA A 60 18.39 11.43 -5.87
N ILE A 61 17.38 10.59 -6.08
CA ILE A 61 17.28 9.28 -5.42
C ILE A 61 18.48 8.40 -5.79
N ARG A 62 18.75 8.22 -7.09
CA ARG A 62 19.88 7.42 -7.57
C ARG A 62 21.21 7.93 -7.06
N ASP A 63 21.45 9.23 -7.11
CA ASP A 63 22.68 9.84 -6.60
C ASP A 63 22.88 9.54 -5.11
N ALA A 64 21.82 9.65 -4.31
CA ALA A 64 21.87 9.39 -2.87
C ALA A 64 22.18 7.93 -2.52
N VAL A 65 21.72 6.98 -3.34
CA VAL A 65 21.93 5.54 -3.12
C VAL A 65 23.13 4.95 -3.89
N SER A 66 23.71 5.71 -4.81
CA SER A 66 24.81 5.27 -5.71
C SER A 66 26.07 4.78 -5.00
N ARG A 67 26.30 5.18 -3.75
CA ARG A 67 27.49 4.78 -2.99
C ARG A 67 27.40 3.34 -2.45
N PHE A 68 26.24 2.71 -2.54
CA PHE A 68 25.98 1.38 -2.00
C PHE A 68 25.97 0.34 -3.11
N ASP A 69 27.08 0.21 -3.84
CA ASP A 69 27.18 -0.73 -4.96
C ASP A 69 26.94 -2.19 -4.51
N ASP A 70 26.05 -2.87 -5.24
CA ASP A 70 25.71 -4.31 -5.15
C ASP A 70 25.44 -4.82 -3.72
N PRO A 71 24.42 -4.29 -3.02
CA PRO A 71 24.03 -4.83 -1.73
C PRO A 71 23.44 -6.23 -1.91
N SER A 72 23.72 -7.14 -0.98
CA SER A 72 23.03 -8.44 -0.97
C SER A 72 21.62 -8.31 -0.38
N ALA A 73 21.40 -7.29 0.44
CA ALA A 73 20.12 -7.04 1.07
C ALA A 73 19.91 -5.56 1.41
N VAL A 74 18.66 -5.14 1.43
CA VAL A 74 18.20 -3.83 1.91
C VAL A 74 17.26 -4.06 3.10
N VAL A 75 17.54 -3.41 4.22
CA VAL A 75 16.65 -3.40 5.39
C VAL A 75 16.05 -2.01 5.52
N THR A 76 14.75 -1.90 5.23
CA THR A 76 14.00 -0.66 5.48
C THR A 76 13.54 -0.62 6.93
N VAL A 77 14.03 0.36 7.69
CA VAL A 77 13.64 0.63 9.07
C VAL A 77 12.68 1.81 9.06
N GLY A 78 11.39 1.52 9.14
CA GLY A 78 10.29 2.49 9.03
C GLY A 78 8.98 1.79 9.39
N ILE A 79 7.91 2.53 9.68
CA ILE A 79 6.61 1.93 10.03
C ILE A 79 5.46 2.62 9.28
N GLY A 80 4.44 1.83 8.93
CA GLY A 80 3.28 2.32 8.18
C GLY A 80 3.69 2.90 6.83
N GLY A 81 3.34 4.15 6.55
CA GLY A 81 3.63 4.79 5.26
C GLY A 81 5.13 4.94 4.96
N SER A 82 6.00 4.80 5.97
CA SER A 82 7.45 4.80 5.82
C SER A 82 8.05 3.43 5.48
N ALA A 83 7.24 2.36 5.39
CA ALA A 83 7.70 1.02 5.04
C ALA A 83 6.80 0.32 4.00
N LEU A 84 5.48 0.38 4.14
CA LEU A 84 4.55 -0.38 3.31
C LEU A 84 4.61 -0.03 1.83
N GLY A 85 4.86 1.25 1.49
CA GLY A 85 5.05 1.68 0.11
C GLY A 85 6.34 1.11 -0.49
N ALA A 86 7.44 1.17 0.25
CA ALA A 86 8.71 0.55 -0.15
C ALA A 86 8.52 -0.96 -0.34
N ALA A 87 7.89 -1.63 0.64
CA ALA A 87 7.65 -3.06 0.60
C ALA A 87 6.78 -3.48 -0.58
N THR A 88 5.74 -2.69 -0.91
CA THR A 88 4.91 -2.94 -2.09
C THR A 88 5.71 -2.88 -3.39
N LEU A 89 6.65 -1.93 -3.51
CA LEU A 89 7.46 -1.79 -4.71
C LEU A 89 8.48 -2.93 -4.83
N THR A 90 9.17 -3.27 -3.74
CA THR A 90 10.26 -4.26 -3.77
C THR A 90 9.77 -5.71 -3.74
N ASP A 91 8.65 -6.03 -3.08
CA ASP A 91 8.09 -7.39 -3.09
C ASP A 91 7.37 -7.71 -4.41
N ALA A 92 6.89 -6.68 -5.12
CA ALA A 92 6.15 -6.85 -6.36
C ALA A 92 7.04 -7.15 -7.58
N LEU A 93 8.34 -6.86 -7.47
CA LEU A 93 9.31 -6.90 -8.56
C LEU A 93 10.45 -7.88 -8.22
N GLU A 94 10.90 -8.64 -9.21
CA GLU A 94 12.04 -9.55 -9.01
C GLU A 94 13.35 -8.78 -8.90
N SER A 95 14.18 -9.14 -7.91
CA SER A 95 15.53 -8.58 -7.71
C SER A 95 16.51 -9.64 -7.22
N ASP A 96 17.79 -9.45 -7.53
CA ASP A 96 18.91 -10.20 -6.91
C ASP A 96 19.24 -9.67 -5.49
N VAL A 97 18.63 -8.55 -5.08
CA VAL A 97 18.80 -7.93 -3.76
C VAL A 97 17.61 -8.30 -2.88
N ASP A 98 17.87 -8.94 -1.75
CA ASP A 98 16.80 -9.28 -0.80
C ASP A 98 16.28 -8.01 -0.08
N ALA A 99 14.97 -7.79 -0.06
CA ALA A 99 14.35 -6.69 0.68
C ALA A 99 13.73 -7.18 2.00
N TYR A 100 13.99 -6.45 3.08
CA TYR A 100 13.44 -6.74 4.40
C TYR A 100 12.93 -5.47 5.08
N TYR A 101 11.97 -5.63 5.99
CA TYR A 101 11.29 -4.51 6.65
C TYR A 101 11.31 -4.70 8.17
N LEU A 102 11.76 -3.67 8.89
CA LEU A 102 11.69 -3.58 10.35
C LEU A 102 10.62 -2.55 10.75
N ASP A 103 9.36 -2.91 10.49
CA ASP A 103 8.17 -2.09 10.71
C ASP A 103 7.35 -2.50 11.96
N ASN A 104 7.92 -3.37 12.78
CA ASN A 104 7.40 -3.75 14.09
C ASN A 104 8.55 -3.83 15.10
N VAL A 105 8.23 -3.77 16.39
CA VAL A 105 9.19 -3.85 17.51
C VAL A 105 9.16 -5.21 18.21
N ASP A 106 8.77 -6.27 17.48
CA ASP A 106 8.81 -7.64 17.98
C ASP A 106 10.29 -8.12 18.08
N PRO A 107 10.82 -8.30 19.30
CA PRO A 107 12.22 -8.62 19.49
C PRO A 107 12.62 -9.96 18.84
N GLU A 108 11.73 -10.96 18.82
CA GLU A 108 12.06 -12.27 18.24
C GLU A 108 12.15 -12.19 16.72
N ALA A 109 11.36 -11.32 16.09
CA ALA A 109 11.43 -11.09 14.65
C ALA A 109 12.69 -10.31 14.27
N VAL A 110 13.01 -9.25 15.02
CA VAL A 110 14.21 -8.43 14.81
C VAL A 110 15.48 -9.27 14.96
N GLU A 111 15.60 -10.06 16.04
CA GLU A 111 16.76 -10.90 16.30
C GLU A 111 16.95 -11.96 15.20
N ARG A 112 15.89 -12.68 14.83
CA ARG A 112 15.95 -13.68 13.75
C ARG A 112 16.36 -13.08 12.40
N LEU A 113 15.86 -11.89 12.07
CA LEU A 113 16.24 -11.22 10.84
C LEU A 113 17.73 -10.87 10.88
N LEU A 114 18.19 -10.20 11.92
CA LEU A 114 19.60 -9.78 12.05
C LEU A 114 20.57 -10.97 12.02
N ASP A 115 20.22 -12.07 12.69
CA ASP A 115 21.02 -13.31 12.68
C ASP A 115 21.12 -13.97 11.29
N SER A 116 20.15 -13.71 10.41
CA SER A 116 20.13 -14.27 9.05
C SER A 116 20.91 -13.45 8.03
N LEU A 117 21.23 -12.18 8.33
CA LEU A 117 21.80 -11.23 7.39
C LEU A 117 23.33 -11.21 7.42
N ASN A 118 23.93 -11.08 6.23
CA ASN A 118 25.32 -10.65 6.13
C ASN A 118 25.41 -9.12 6.22
N LEU A 119 25.49 -8.58 7.44
CA LEU A 119 25.49 -7.13 7.70
C LEU A 119 26.59 -6.36 6.95
N ALA A 120 27.69 -7.02 6.58
CA ALA A 120 28.77 -6.40 5.81
C ALA A 120 28.36 -6.04 4.37
N SER A 121 27.31 -6.67 3.82
CA SER A 121 26.74 -6.40 2.49
C SER A 121 25.26 -5.97 2.54
N THR A 122 24.75 -5.62 3.72
CA THR A 122 23.39 -5.10 3.90
C THR A 122 23.39 -3.58 3.95
N VAL A 123 22.45 -2.94 3.26
CA VAL A 123 22.17 -1.50 3.36
C VAL A 123 20.96 -1.28 4.26
N VAL A 124 21.03 -0.28 5.13
CA VAL A 124 19.94 0.12 6.02
C VAL A 124 19.32 1.41 5.50
N ASN A 125 18.05 1.35 5.10
CA ASN A 125 17.25 2.50 4.71
C ASN A 125 16.37 2.94 5.89
N VAL A 126 16.75 3.99 6.60
CA VAL A 126 16.01 4.47 7.79
C VAL A 126 15.05 5.58 7.39
N VAL A 127 13.75 5.39 7.62
CA VAL A 127 12.70 6.26 7.11
C VAL A 127 11.77 6.73 8.23
N SER A 128 11.75 8.03 8.49
CA SER A 128 10.82 8.65 9.44
C SER A 128 10.60 10.13 9.10
N ARG A 129 9.37 10.50 8.74
CA ARG A 129 9.04 11.91 8.45
C ARG A 129 9.37 12.87 9.59
N SER A 130 9.00 12.51 10.82
CA SER A 130 9.22 13.36 12.00
C SER A 130 10.62 13.23 12.60
N GLY A 131 11.44 12.31 12.09
CA GLY A 131 12.75 11.95 12.65
C GLY A 131 12.72 11.50 14.12
N THR A 132 11.53 11.17 14.65
CA THR A 132 11.29 10.96 16.09
C THR A 132 10.39 9.75 16.38
N THR A 133 9.98 9.00 15.36
CA THR A 133 9.16 7.78 15.52
C THR A 133 9.89 6.78 16.43
N ALA A 134 9.28 6.40 17.55
CA ALA A 134 9.92 5.62 18.59
C ALA A 134 10.33 4.22 18.10
N GLU A 135 9.44 3.56 17.37
CA GLU A 135 9.62 2.23 16.79
C GLU A 135 10.80 2.22 15.80
N THR A 136 10.80 3.16 14.85
CA THR A 136 11.88 3.32 13.87
C THR A 136 13.23 3.56 14.54
N LEU A 137 13.30 4.50 15.50
CA LEU A 137 14.55 4.81 16.17
C LEU A 137 15.03 3.66 17.04
N ALA A 138 14.12 2.94 17.72
CA ALA A 138 14.48 1.78 18.53
C ALA A 138 15.06 0.65 17.66
N ASN A 139 14.37 0.27 16.57
CA ASN A 139 14.87 -0.73 15.63
C ASN A 139 16.21 -0.31 15.03
N PHE A 140 16.36 0.95 14.60
CA PHE A 140 17.61 1.43 14.05
C PHE A 140 18.77 1.35 15.05
N LEU A 141 18.54 1.67 16.33
CA LEU A 141 19.57 1.53 17.37
C LEU A 141 20.01 0.07 17.56
N VAL A 142 19.09 -0.89 17.46
CA VAL A 142 19.40 -2.33 17.53
C VAL A 142 20.21 -2.78 16.31
N VAL A 143 19.79 -2.40 15.10
CA VAL A 143 20.53 -2.69 13.85
C VAL A 143 21.95 -2.11 13.93
N ARG A 144 22.08 -0.88 14.42
CA ARG A 144 23.37 -0.20 14.59
C ARG A 144 24.30 -0.95 15.53
N GLU A 145 23.79 -1.44 16.65
CA GLU A 145 24.57 -2.23 17.60
C GLU A 145 25.01 -3.56 16.97
N ALA A 146 24.10 -4.26 16.29
CA ALA A 146 24.41 -5.51 15.59
C ALA A 146 25.50 -5.33 14.52
N MET A 147 25.46 -4.22 13.77
CA MET A 147 26.53 -3.87 12.83
C MET A 147 27.88 -3.66 13.54
N ALA A 148 27.88 -2.92 14.65
CA ALA A 148 29.09 -2.68 15.43
C ALA A 148 29.68 -3.99 15.99
N ASP A 149 28.84 -4.89 16.52
CA ASP A 149 29.23 -6.22 17.01
C ASP A 149 29.79 -7.11 15.89
N ALA A 150 29.27 -6.98 14.67
CA ALA A 150 29.79 -7.64 13.48
C ALA A 150 31.07 -6.97 12.90
N GLY A 151 31.53 -5.86 13.49
CA GLY A 151 32.69 -5.10 13.01
C GLY A 151 32.44 -4.29 11.74
N VAL A 152 31.18 -4.00 11.44
CA VAL A 152 30.73 -3.17 10.31
C VAL A 152 30.51 -1.74 10.80
N ASP A 153 31.10 -0.76 10.11
CA ASP A 153 30.76 0.64 10.34
C ASP A 153 29.37 0.91 9.76
N TRP A 154 28.39 1.11 10.65
CA TRP A 154 27.01 1.35 10.25
C TRP A 154 26.86 2.62 9.37
N THR A 155 27.76 3.60 9.48
CA THR A 155 27.69 4.85 8.70
C THR A 155 27.96 4.62 7.21
N ASP A 156 28.78 3.63 6.89
CA ASP A 156 29.08 3.19 5.52
C ASP A 156 27.91 2.44 4.87
N ARG A 157 26.97 1.93 5.70
CA ARG A 157 25.85 1.09 5.27
C ARG A 157 24.47 1.71 5.49
N THR A 158 24.40 2.93 6.01
CA THR A 158 23.12 3.58 6.33
C THR A 158 22.80 4.72 5.37
N PHE A 159 21.53 4.76 4.96
CA PHE A 159 20.87 5.83 4.22
C PHE A 159 19.62 6.28 4.99
N VAL A 160 19.25 7.56 4.86
CA VAL A 160 18.17 8.17 5.66
C VAL A 160 17.17 8.94 4.79
N THR A 161 15.87 8.71 4.98
CA THR A 161 14.81 9.58 4.46
C THR A 161 14.04 10.21 5.63
N THR A 162 14.18 11.52 5.83
CA THR A 162 13.61 12.25 6.98
C THR A 162 13.36 13.72 6.65
N GLY A 163 12.53 14.39 7.46
CA GLY A 163 12.30 15.84 7.38
C GLY A 163 13.52 16.70 7.78
N GLU A 164 13.31 18.02 7.77
CA GLU A 164 14.33 19.03 8.07
C GLU A 164 14.69 19.15 9.57
N GLU A 165 13.92 18.51 10.45
CA GLU A 165 14.12 18.55 11.90
C GLU A 165 14.00 17.14 12.52
N GLY A 166 14.46 16.99 13.75
CA GLY A 166 14.30 15.78 14.57
C GLY A 166 15.58 14.96 14.73
N ASN A 167 15.53 13.97 15.63
CA ASN A 167 16.72 13.20 16.02
C ASN A 167 17.40 12.49 14.85
N LEU A 168 16.61 11.97 13.90
CA LEU A 168 17.14 11.29 12.71
C LEU A 168 17.85 12.26 11.76
N ARG A 169 17.36 13.50 11.64
CA ARG A 169 18.02 14.57 10.89
C ARG A 169 19.35 14.97 11.54
N ASP A 170 19.32 15.25 12.85
CA ASP A 170 20.53 15.57 13.62
C ASP A 170 21.59 14.46 13.51
N LEU A 171 21.15 13.20 13.50
CA LEU A 171 22.03 12.04 13.36
C LEU A 171 22.63 11.95 11.95
N ALA A 172 21.83 12.15 10.90
CA ALA A 172 22.32 12.15 9.53
C ALA A 172 23.37 13.24 9.32
N ASP A 173 23.10 14.46 9.77
CA ASP A 173 24.00 15.60 9.62
C ASP A 173 25.29 15.44 10.45
N LYS A 174 25.19 14.89 11.66
CA LYS A 174 26.36 14.63 12.53
C LYS A 174 27.33 13.61 11.95
N HIS A 175 26.81 12.63 11.21
CA HIS A 175 27.58 11.49 10.70
C HIS A 175 27.78 11.54 9.18
N ASP A 176 27.42 12.66 8.53
CA ASP A 176 27.50 12.85 7.07
C ASP A 176 26.83 11.71 6.29
N LEU A 177 25.68 11.24 6.78
CA LEU A 177 24.91 10.19 6.10
C LEU A 177 24.21 10.77 4.85
N PRO A 178 24.15 10.02 3.75
CA PRO A 178 23.33 10.38 2.60
C PRO A 178 21.89 10.40 3.09
N SER A 179 21.19 11.45 2.70
CA SER A 179 19.80 11.58 3.09
C SER A 179 18.98 12.24 2.01
N LEU A 180 17.72 11.82 1.94
CA LEU A 180 16.70 12.44 1.11
C LEU A 180 15.65 13.13 1.98
N PRO A 181 15.08 14.25 1.51
CA PRO A 181 13.94 14.86 2.17
C PRO A 181 12.70 13.99 1.97
N VAL A 182 11.82 13.97 2.95
CA VAL A 182 10.42 13.59 2.73
C VAL A 182 9.69 14.70 1.96
N PRO A 183 8.75 14.38 1.06
CA PRO A 183 7.97 15.40 0.35
C PRO A 183 7.14 16.24 1.33
N ASP A 184 7.18 17.57 1.14
CA ASP A 184 6.33 18.50 1.87
C ASP A 184 4.86 18.27 1.54
N GLY A 185 3.99 18.55 2.52
CA GLY A 185 2.54 18.44 2.37
C GLY A 185 1.98 17.06 2.01
N VAL A 186 2.80 16.01 1.87
CA VAL A 186 2.35 14.65 1.57
C VAL A 186 2.23 13.80 2.84
N PRO A 187 1.04 13.24 3.18
CA PRO A 187 0.91 12.29 4.27
C PRO A 187 1.68 10.99 3.99
N GLY A 188 2.20 10.33 5.03
CA GLY A 188 3.09 9.16 4.86
C GLY A 188 2.48 8.03 4.03
N ARG A 189 1.18 7.72 4.21
CA ARG A 189 0.48 6.67 3.44
C ARG A 189 0.29 7.00 1.95
N PHE A 190 0.55 8.24 1.55
CA PHE A 190 0.49 8.75 0.17
C PHE A 190 1.89 9.07 -0.39
N SER A 191 2.96 8.56 0.22
CA SER A 191 4.35 8.93 -0.11
C SER A 191 5.11 7.85 -0.90
N VAL A 192 4.42 6.81 -1.38
CA VAL A 192 5.07 5.68 -2.07
C VAL A 192 5.80 6.11 -3.35
N LEU A 193 5.22 7.05 -4.10
CA LEU A 193 5.82 7.62 -5.33
C LEU A 193 6.86 8.73 -5.07
N SER A 194 7.36 8.83 -3.84
CA SER A 194 8.36 9.82 -3.44
C SER A 194 9.69 9.14 -3.04
N THR A 195 10.64 9.94 -2.58
CA THR A 195 11.88 9.50 -1.93
C THR A 195 11.67 8.49 -0.79
N VAL A 196 10.48 8.44 -0.19
CA VAL A 196 10.13 7.48 0.88
C VAL A 196 10.03 6.05 0.34
N GLY A 197 9.27 5.82 -0.73
CA GLY A 197 9.07 4.49 -1.30
C GLY A 197 10.15 4.11 -2.31
N LEU A 198 10.49 5.03 -3.22
CA LEU A 198 11.35 4.76 -4.36
C LEU A 198 12.83 4.53 -3.99
N ALA A 199 13.28 5.01 -2.82
CA ALA A 199 14.67 4.79 -2.40
C ALA A 199 14.99 3.30 -2.19
N ALA A 200 14.07 2.52 -1.61
CA ALA A 200 14.25 1.08 -1.45
C ALA A 200 14.23 0.36 -2.80
N ALA A 201 13.32 0.76 -3.70
CA ALA A 201 13.23 0.20 -5.04
C ALA A 201 14.52 0.45 -5.85
N ALA A 202 15.08 1.66 -5.76
CA ALA A 202 16.35 2.02 -6.39
C ALA A 202 17.53 1.21 -5.83
N LEU A 203 17.58 0.99 -4.52
CA LEU A 203 18.60 0.14 -3.89
C LEU A 203 18.51 -1.33 -4.34
N CYS A 204 17.30 -1.80 -4.69
CA CYS A 204 17.07 -3.14 -5.25
C CYS A 204 17.26 -3.19 -6.77
N GLY A 205 17.69 -2.10 -7.41
CA GLY A 205 18.01 -2.05 -8.83
C GLY A 205 16.82 -1.86 -9.78
N HIS A 206 15.62 -1.54 -9.26
CA HIS A 206 14.43 -1.33 -10.08
C HIS A 206 14.46 0.02 -10.82
N ASP A 207 13.75 0.08 -11.95
CA ASP A 207 13.61 1.30 -12.75
C ASP A 207 12.55 2.25 -12.16
N ILE A 208 12.98 3.10 -11.23
CA ILE A 208 12.09 4.06 -10.56
C ILE A 208 11.51 5.12 -11.52
N GLU A 209 12.13 5.39 -12.66
CA GLU A 209 11.56 6.26 -13.69
C GLU A 209 10.36 5.60 -14.34
N ALA A 210 10.45 4.31 -14.67
CA ALA A 210 9.32 3.57 -15.22
C ALA A 210 8.12 3.58 -14.24
N VAL A 211 8.38 3.48 -12.92
CA VAL A 211 7.33 3.66 -11.89
C VAL A 211 6.69 5.04 -11.98
N LEU A 212 7.49 6.11 -12.03
CA LEU A 212 6.97 7.48 -12.13
C LEU A 212 6.24 7.73 -13.46
N GLU A 213 6.72 7.16 -14.57
CA GLU A 213 6.09 7.23 -15.89
C GLU A 213 4.72 6.56 -15.92
N GLY A 214 4.60 5.37 -15.29
CA GLY A 214 3.32 4.68 -15.13
C GLY A 214 2.33 5.50 -14.29
N ALA A 215 2.80 6.09 -13.20
CA ALA A 215 2.00 6.97 -12.37
C ALA A 215 1.53 8.23 -13.12
N ALA A 216 2.43 8.88 -13.86
CA ALA A 216 2.13 10.05 -14.68
C ALA A 216 1.14 9.73 -15.82
N ALA A 217 1.20 8.51 -16.37
CA ALA A 217 0.24 8.05 -17.36
C ALA A 217 -1.18 7.89 -16.78
N GLN A 218 -1.30 7.42 -15.53
CA GLN A 218 -2.60 7.39 -14.84
C GLN A 218 -3.08 8.77 -14.41
N GLU A 219 -2.18 9.65 -13.97
CA GLU A 219 -2.49 11.06 -13.73
C GLU A 219 -3.14 11.72 -14.95
N ALA A 220 -2.56 11.52 -16.14
CA ALA A 220 -3.07 12.09 -17.39
C ALA A 220 -4.47 11.57 -17.78
N ARG A 221 -4.95 10.49 -17.13
CA ARG A 221 -6.28 9.91 -17.33
C ARG A 221 -7.30 10.40 -16.31
N LEU A 222 -6.90 11.22 -15.33
CA LEU A 222 -7.87 11.89 -14.46
C LEU A 222 -8.73 12.84 -15.29
N SER A 223 -10.03 12.76 -15.08
CA SER A 223 -11.06 13.53 -15.79
C SER A 223 -12.18 13.88 -14.80
N ASP A 224 -12.97 14.89 -15.13
CA ASP A 224 -14.20 15.26 -14.42
C ASP A 224 -15.33 14.23 -14.53
N SER A 225 -15.14 13.13 -15.28
CA SER A 225 -16.07 12.00 -15.33
C SER A 225 -15.45 10.70 -14.81
N LEU A 226 -16.21 9.97 -14.00
CA LEU A 226 -15.89 8.61 -13.56
C LEU A 226 -15.88 7.61 -14.73
N PHE A 227 -16.53 7.92 -15.86
CA PHE A 227 -16.56 7.05 -17.03
C PHE A 227 -15.29 7.13 -17.88
N ASP A 228 -14.51 8.20 -17.70
CA ASP A 228 -13.28 8.46 -18.47
C ASP A 228 -12.01 8.30 -17.60
N SER A 229 -12.16 8.23 -16.27
CA SER A 229 -11.06 8.07 -15.31
C SER A 229 -11.20 6.76 -14.50
N PRO A 230 -10.37 5.74 -14.74
CA PRO A 230 -10.47 4.46 -14.01
C PRO A 230 -10.29 4.60 -12.50
N ALA A 231 -9.37 5.45 -12.06
CA ALA A 231 -9.16 5.76 -10.64
C ALA A 231 -10.44 6.34 -10.01
N TYR A 232 -11.09 7.28 -10.71
CA TYR A 232 -12.32 7.87 -10.23
C TYR A 232 -13.51 6.92 -10.32
N ALA A 233 -13.56 6.06 -11.33
CA ALA A 233 -14.53 4.97 -11.43
C ALA A 233 -14.49 4.09 -10.17
N TYR A 234 -13.30 3.66 -9.76
CA TYR A 234 -13.09 2.83 -8.57
C TYR A 234 -13.48 3.57 -7.28
N GLY A 235 -12.99 4.81 -7.10
CA GLY A 235 -13.30 5.62 -5.91
C GLY A 235 -14.79 5.92 -5.76
N ALA A 236 -15.45 6.34 -6.85
CA ALA A 236 -16.87 6.66 -6.88
C ALA A 236 -17.74 5.43 -6.59
N VAL A 237 -17.44 4.29 -7.22
CA VAL A 237 -18.18 3.05 -6.98
C VAL A 237 -17.99 2.54 -5.56
N SER A 238 -16.78 2.60 -5.03
CA SER A 238 -16.51 2.17 -3.66
C SER A 238 -17.28 3.01 -2.64
N TYR A 239 -17.34 4.34 -2.86
CA TYR A 239 -18.20 5.26 -2.08
C TYR A 239 -19.68 4.89 -2.22
N ALA A 240 -20.17 4.69 -3.45
CA ALA A 240 -21.56 4.35 -3.70
C ALA A 240 -21.99 3.03 -3.04
N LEU A 241 -21.09 2.03 -3.01
CA LEU A 241 -21.31 0.75 -2.36
C LEU A 241 -21.29 0.89 -0.83
N ALA A 242 -20.40 1.70 -0.26
CA ALA A 242 -20.38 1.99 1.17
C ALA A 242 -21.69 2.64 1.64
N GLU A 243 -22.22 3.62 0.89
CA GLU A 243 -23.53 4.23 1.15
C GLU A 243 -24.70 3.24 1.08
N ARG A 244 -24.48 2.07 0.45
CA ARG A 244 -25.45 0.97 0.33
C ARG A 244 -25.19 -0.19 1.30
N GLY A 245 -24.31 0.02 2.28
CA GLY A 245 -24.04 -0.97 3.33
C GLY A 245 -22.89 -1.93 3.03
N MET A 246 -22.15 -1.76 1.93
CA MET A 246 -20.91 -2.51 1.70
C MET A 246 -19.77 -1.85 2.50
N GLN A 247 -19.76 -2.10 3.80
CA GLN A 247 -18.81 -1.53 4.75
C GLN A 247 -17.43 -2.21 4.71
N GLN A 248 -17.27 -3.25 3.89
CA GLN A 248 -16.02 -3.99 3.71
C GLN A 248 -15.61 -4.01 2.22
N ASN A 249 -14.32 -3.89 1.96
CA ASN A 249 -13.72 -4.02 0.63
C ASN A 249 -12.63 -5.09 0.66
N ALA A 250 -12.89 -6.25 0.08
CA ALA A 250 -11.91 -7.32 0.00
C ALA A 250 -11.01 -7.13 -1.23
N MET A 251 -9.77 -6.68 -1.00
CA MET A 251 -8.74 -6.57 -2.03
C MET A 251 -8.11 -7.94 -2.26
N MET A 252 -8.27 -8.48 -3.48
CA MET A 252 -7.89 -9.85 -3.84
C MET A 252 -7.10 -9.87 -5.16
N PRO A 253 -5.80 -9.56 -5.15
CA PRO A 253 -4.94 -9.75 -6.31
C PRO A 253 -4.76 -11.22 -6.69
N TYR A 254 -4.60 -11.48 -7.99
CA TYR A 254 -4.23 -12.77 -8.59
C TYR A 254 -2.79 -12.71 -9.10
N ALA A 255 -1.91 -12.33 -8.18
CA ALA A 255 -0.46 -12.30 -8.29
C ALA A 255 0.11 -12.31 -6.87
N GLU A 256 0.92 -13.32 -6.55
CA GLU A 256 1.56 -13.46 -5.22
C GLU A 256 2.37 -12.21 -4.86
N SER A 257 3.08 -11.64 -5.85
CA SER A 257 3.90 -10.45 -5.69
C SER A 257 3.12 -9.19 -5.28
N LEU A 258 1.78 -9.19 -5.39
CA LEU A 258 0.91 -8.09 -4.95
C LEU A 258 0.29 -8.31 -3.56
N GLU A 259 0.76 -9.27 -2.77
CA GLU A 259 0.28 -9.45 -1.39
C GLU A 259 0.51 -8.19 -0.55
N THR A 260 1.74 -7.64 -0.59
CA THR A 260 2.10 -6.41 0.13
C THR A 260 1.37 -5.17 -0.39
N PHE A 261 0.97 -5.16 -1.68
CA PHE A 261 0.07 -4.11 -2.19
C PHE A 261 -1.27 -4.08 -1.44
N SER A 262 -1.81 -5.25 -1.07
CA SER A 262 -3.05 -5.31 -0.28
C SER A 262 -2.84 -4.80 1.15
N GLU A 263 -1.62 -4.93 1.68
CA GLU A 263 -1.21 -4.32 2.95
C GLU A 263 -1.15 -2.79 2.87
N TRP A 264 -0.49 -2.25 1.84
CA TRP A 264 -0.42 -0.81 1.57
C TRP A 264 -1.81 -0.21 1.31
N PHE A 265 -2.63 -0.86 0.46
CA PHE A 265 -3.99 -0.41 0.16
C PHE A 265 -4.83 -0.31 1.44
N ALA A 266 -4.70 -1.28 2.34
CA ALA A 266 -5.46 -1.26 3.58
C ALA A 266 -5.09 -0.07 4.47
N GLN A 267 -3.80 0.29 4.57
CA GLN A 267 -3.42 1.51 5.28
C GLN A 267 -3.99 2.75 4.58
N LEU A 268 -3.79 2.86 3.26
CA LEU A 268 -4.29 3.97 2.46
C LEU A 268 -5.79 4.18 2.69
N TRP A 269 -6.58 3.12 2.58
CA TRP A 269 -8.03 3.16 2.66
C TRP A 269 -8.54 3.39 4.08
N ALA A 270 -8.06 2.61 5.06
CA ALA A 270 -8.57 2.67 6.43
C ALA A 270 -8.23 3.97 7.13
N GLU A 271 -6.96 4.41 7.08
CA GLU A 271 -6.55 5.63 7.78
C GLU A 271 -7.14 6.89 7.14
N SER A 272 -7.35 6.90 5.82
CA SER A 272 -7.89 8.07 5.12
C SER A 272 -9.41 8.18 5.29
N LEU A 273 -10.14 7.08 5.13
CA LEU A 273 -11.60 7.11 5.02
C LEU A 273 -12.33 6.78 6.33
N GLY A 274 -11.64 6.16 7.29
CA GLY A 274 -12.18 5.84 8.62
C GLY A 274 -12.31 7.07 9.51
N LYS A 275 -13.31 7.92 9.24
CA LYS A 275 -13.57 9.20 9.94
C LYS A 275 -15.03 9.33 10.31
N ASP A 276 -15.32 9.96 11.46
CA ASP A 276 -16.66 10.42 11.82
C ASP A 276 -17.77 9.33 11.78
N GLY A 277 -17.39 8.08 12.03
CA GLY A 277 -18.30 6.92 11.96
C GLY A 277 -18.57 6.40 10.54
N LEU A 278 -17.89 6.97 9.54
CA LEU A 278 -17.82 6.51 8.16
C LEU A 278 -16.52 5.73 7.92
N GLY A 279 -16.48 5.08 6.77
CA GLY A 279 -15.30 4.36 6.28
C GLY A 279 -15.69 3.00 5.72
N GLN A 280 -14.69 2.31 5.18
CA GLN A 280 -14.86 0.97 4.66
C GLN A 280 -13.66 0.15 5.12
N THR A 281 -13.91 -0.96 5.80
CA THR A 281 -12.86 -1.85 6.30
C THR A 281 -12.20 -2.55 5.11
N PRO A 282 -10.92 -2.29 4.81
CA PRO A 282 -10.20 -3.06 3.82
C PRO A 282 -9.92 -4.46 4.40
N LEU A 283 -10.24 -5.48 3.62
CA LEU A 283 -9.90 -6.88 3.90
C LEU A 283 -8.85 -7.31 2.89
N ARG A 284 -7.87 -8.07 3.36
CA ARG A 284 -6.83 -8.65 2.53
C ARG A 284 -7.21 -10.07 2.13
N ALA A 285 -7.00 -10.40 0.88
CA ALA A 285 -7.15 -11.74 0.34
C ALA A 285 -6.16 -11.94 -0.82
N LEU A 286 -5.90 -13.18 -1.19
CA LEU A 286 -5.04 -13.51 -2.32
C LEU A 286 -5.69 -14.57 -3.21
N GLY A 287 -5.76 -14.33 -4.51
CA GLY A 287 -6.21 -15.28 -5.51
C GLY A 287 -5.03 -16.13 -6.03
N ALA A 288 -5.15 -17.46 -6.12
CA ALA A 288 -6.32 -18.30 -5.82
C ALA A 288 -6.40 -18.78 -4.36
N THR A 289 -5.38 -18.55 -3.53
CA THR A 289 -5.24 -19.11 -2.17
C THR A 289 -6.49 -18.93 -1.30
N ASP A 290 -7.08 -17.74 -1.26
CA ASP A 290 -8.25 -17.42 -0.44
C ASP A 290 -9.59 -17.84 -1.05
N GLN A 291 -9.58 -18.46 -2.24
CA GLN A 291 -10.72 -19.28 -2.67
C GLN A 291 -10.96 -20.44 -1.69
N HIS A 292 -9.90 -20.91 -1.04
CA HIS A 292 -9.91 -21.99 -0.06
C HIS A 292 -10.01 -21.51 1.40
N SER A 293 -10.23 -20.21 1.61
CA SER A 293 -10.30 -19.61 2.95
C SER A 293 -11.49 -18.65 3.07
N GLN A 294 -11.46 -17.50 2.38
CA GLN A 294 -12.43 -16.43 2.55
C GLN A 294 -13.60 -16.48 1.56
N LEU A 295 -13.44 -17.10 0.38
CA LEU A 295 -14.46 -17.04 -0.68
C LEU A 295 -15.82 -17.59 -0.24
N GLN A 296 -15.86 -18.61 0.62
CA GLN A 296 -17.11 -19.10 1.23
C GLN A 296 -17.85 -17.98 1.96
N LEU A 297 -17.15 -17.17 2.74
CA LEU A 297 -17.70 -16.01 3.44
C LEU A 297 -18.08 -14.90 2.46
N TYR A 298 -17.26 -14.62 1.45
CA TYR A 298 -17.52 -13.57 0.46
C TYR A 298 -18.79 -13.87 -0.34
N ARG A 299 -18.96 -15.14 -0.73
CA ARG A 299 -20.08 -15.61 -1.54
C ARG A 299 -21.37 -15.83 -0.76
N ALA A 300 -21.30 -16.41 0.44
CA ALA A 300 -22.49 -16.89 1.15
C ALA A 300 -22.70 -16.28 2.55
N GLY A 301 -21.76 -15.47 3.03
CA GLY A 301 -21.88 -14.76 4.32
C GLY A 301 -22.77 -13.52 4.26
N PRO A 302 -22.65 -12.63 5.26
CA PRO A 302 -23.33 -11.34 5.27
C PRO A 302 -23.08 -10.52 3.98
N ARG A 303 -24.06 -9.67 3.62
CA ARG A 303 -24.05 -8.79 2.43
C ARG A 303 -23.57 -7.40 2.81
N ASP A 304 -22.34 -7.34 3.29
CA ASP A 304 -21.67 -6.18 3.86
C ASP A 304 -20.32 -5.88 3.20
N LYS A 305 -20.00 -6.57 2.10
CA LYS A 305 -18.73 -6.45 1.36
C LYS A 305 -18.94 -6.51 -0.14
N PHE A 306 -18.04 -5.83 -0.84
CA PHE A 306 -17.71 -6.12 -2.23
C PHE A 306 -16.27 -6.64 -2.34
N VAL A 307 -15.95 -7.28 -3.46
CA VAL A 307 -14.61 -7.84 -3.72
C VAL A 307 -13.95 -7.06 -4.85
N THR A 308 -12.75 -6.54 -4.62
CA THR A 308 -11.90 -5.95 -5.65
C THR A 308 -10.91 -7.01 -6.11
N LEU A 309 -11.08 -7.48 -7.35
CA LEU A 309 -10.22 -8.48 -7.97
C LEU A 309 -9.16 -7.76 -8.80
N VAL A 310 -7.88 -8.05 -8.58
CA VAL A 310 -6.77 -7.43 -9.35
C VAL A 310 -6.05 -8.50 -10.14
N ARG A 311 -5.81 -8.30 -11.44
CA ARG A 311 -5.01 -9.21 -12.28
C ARG A 311 -4.09 -8.44 -13.23
N ALA A 312 -3.05 -9.12 -13.71
CA ALA A 312 -2.32 -8.70 -14.90
C ALA A 312 -2.81 -9.48 -16.12
N ALA A 313 -2.80 -8.84 -17.30
CA ALA A 313 -3.11 -9.48 -18.57
C ALA A 313 -1.94 -10.33 -19.05
N GLU A 314 -0.71 -9.86 -18.82
CA GLU A 314 0.53 -10.52 -19.20
C GLU A 314 1.34 -10.91 -17.96
N ARG A 315 1.92 -12.11 -17.99
CA ARG A 315 2.79 -12.66 -16.94
C ARG A 315 3.75 -13.68 -17.55
N ASP A 316 4.85 -13.93 -16.86
CA ASP A 316 5.67 -15.09 -17.18
C ASP A 316 4.94 -16.36 -16.74
N ASP A 317 5.13 -17.44 -17.50
CA ASP A 317 4.28 -18.62 -17.40
C ASP A 317 5.08 -19.91 -17.39
N VAL A 318 4.49 -20.93 -16.77
CA VAL A 318 5.10 -22.24 -16.56
C VAL A 318 4.14 -23.30 -17.06
N ALA A 319 4.56 -24.06 -18.07
CA ALA A 319 3.78 -25.17 -18.61
C ALA A 319 3.58 -26.26 -17.54
N ILE A 320 2.35 -26.75 -17.41
CA ILE A 320 2.04 -27.91 -16.59
C ILE A 320 2.51 -29.17 -17.34
N PRO A 321 3.39 -29.99 -16.75
CA PRO A 321 3.84 -31.22 -17.40
C PRO A 321 2.67 -32.16 -17.69
N GLU A 322 2.77 -32.87 -18.81
CA GLU A 322 1.86 -33.99 -19.12
C GLU A 322 1.87 -35.01 -17.98
N THR A 323 0.69 -35.57 -17.68
CA THR A 323 0.51 -36.53 -16.59
C THR A 323 -0.37 -37.69 -17.03
N ASP A 324 -0.03 -38.89 -16.56
CA ASP A 324 -0.78 -40.13 -16.77
C ASP A 324 -1.80 -40.39 -15.63
N LEU A 325 -1.94 -39.44 -14.69
CA LEU A 325 -2.89 -39.52 -13.60
C LEU A 325 -4.33 -39.32 -14.09
N ASP A 326 -5.16 -40.35 -13.91
CA ASP A 326 -6.59 -40.33 -14.22
C ASP A 326 -7.28 -39.14 -13.53
N GLY A 327 -7.96 -38.30 -14.31
CA GLY A 327 -8.69 -37.13 -13.83
C GLY A 327 -7.95 -35.80 -13.92
N LEU A 328 -6.65 -35.79 -14.23
CA LEU A 328 -5.84 -34.57 -14.39
C LEU A 328 -5.52 -34.24 -15.86
N ALA A 329 -6.10 -34.97 -16.81
CA ALA A 329 -5.86 -34.78 -18.24
C ALA A 329 -6.28 -33.39 -18.77
N TYR A 330 -7.12 -32.64 -18.04
CA TYR A 330 -7.47 -31.26 -18.40
C TYR A 330 -6.39 -30.23 -18.06
N LEU A 331 -5.43 -30.61 -17.20
CA LEU A 331 -4.25 -29.82 -16.84
C LEU A 331 -3.04 -30.14 -17.72
N GLY A 332 -2.97 -31.37 -18.25
CA GLY A 332 -1.90 -31.78 -19.14
C GLY A 332 -1.92 -30.96 -20.43
N GLY A 333 -0.82 -30.25 -20.70
CA GLY A 333 -0.65 -29.42 -21.90
C GLY A 333 -1.15 -27.97 -21.79
N SER A 334 -1.67 -27.55 -20.63
CA SER A 334 -1.93 -26.14 -20.29
C SER A 334 -0.78 -25.54 -19.46
N SER A 335 -0.94 -24.31 -18.97
CA SER A 335 0.02 -23.68 -18.07
C SER A 335 -0.55 -23.36 -16.68
N LEU A 336 0.32 -22.98 -15.73
CA LEU A 336 -0.10 -22.46 -14.43
C LEU A 336 -0.83 -21.12 -14.58
N GLY A 337 -0.43 -20.28 -15.54
CA GLY A 337 -1.13 -19.06 -15.91
C GLY A 337 -2.55 -19.33 -16.40
N ASP A 338 -2.75 -20.30 -17.28
CA ASP A 338 -4.08 -20.70 -17.77
C ASP A 338 -5.00 -21.13 -16.61
N LEU A 339 -4.46 -21.89 -15.64
CA LEU A 339 -5.20 -22.32 -14.47
C LEU A 339 -5.58 -21.12 -13.58
N LEU A 340 -4.65 -20.22 -13.32
CA LEU A 340 -4.88 -19.02 -12.50
C LEU A 340 -5.94 -18.11 -13.14
N ASP A 341 -5.89 -17.93 -14.46
CA ASP A 341 -6.88 -17.15 -15.22
C ASP A 341 -8.27 -17.81 -15.18
N ALA A 342 -8.35 -19.13 -15.33
CA ALA A 342 -9.61 -19.85 -15.21
C ALA A 342 -10.20 -19.73 -13.79
N GLU A 343 -9.35 -19.76 -12.76
CA GLU A 343 -9.75 -19.59 -11.36
C GLU A 343 -10.21 -18.14 -11.06
N PHE A 344 -9.56 -17.14 -11.66
CA PHE A 344 -9.99 -15.75 -11.62
C PHE A 344 -11.39 -15.58 -12.21
N GLU A 345 -11.60 -16.04 -13.45
CA GLU A 345 -12.88 -15.93 -14.15
C GLU A 345 -13.98 -16.68 -13.41
N ALA A 346 -13.69 -17.89 -12.90
CA ALA A 346 -14.63 -18.68 -12.13
C ALA A 346 -15.02 -17.96 -10.83
N THR A 347 -14.08 -17.34 -10.12
CA THR A 347 -14.37 -16.60 -8.90
C THR A 347 -15.22 -15.37 -9.19
N GLU A 348 -14.86 -14.56 -10.19
CA GLU A 348 -15.61 -13.39 -10.62
C GLU A 348 -17.06 -13.77 -10.98
N ALA A 349 -17.24 -14.79 -11.83
CA ALA A 349 -18.55 -15.30 -12.21
C ALA A 349 -19.34 -15.88 -11.02
N SER A 350 -18.65 -16.51 -10.06
CA SER A 350 -19.30 -17.10 -8.87
C SER A 350 -19.87 -16.04 -7.93
N LEU A 351 -19.20 -14.88 -7.82
CA LEU A 351 -19.64 -13.72 -7.05
C LEU A 351 -20.85 -13.08 -7.72
N ALA A 352 -20.77 -12.84 -9.03
CA ALA A 352 -21.87 -12.33 -9.84
C ALA A 352 -23.12 -13.23 -9.74
N ALA A 353 -22.96 -14.55 -9.89
CA ALA A 353 -24.04 -15.53 -9.77
C ALA A 353 -24.67 -15.55 -8.36
N ALA A 354 -23.91 -15.18 -7.33
CA ALA A 354 -24.41 -15.03 -5.95
C ALA A 354 -24.99 -13.63 -5.66
N GLY A 355 -24.99 -12.73 -6.65
CA GLY A 355 -25.40 -11.33 -6.50
C GLY A 355 -24.50 -10.56 -5.54
N ARG A 356 -23.20 -10.86 -5.53
CA ARG A 356 -22.17 -10.16 -4.73
C ARG A 356 -21.48 -9.13 -5.62
N PRO A 357 -21.42 -7.85 -5.21
CA PRO A 357 -20.71 -6.84 -5.98
C PRO A 357 -19.21 -7.16 -6.01
N SER A 358 -18.63 -7.01 -7.20
CA SER A 358 -17.18 -7.06 -7.39
C SER A 358 -16.75 -6.02 -8.41
N VAL A 359 -15.52 -5.56 -8.27
CA VAL A 359 -14.83 -4.68 -9.23
C VAL A 359 -13.59 -5.41 -9.71
N ARG A 360 -13.33 -5.41 -11.02
CA ARG A 360 -12.08 -5.95 -11.58
C ARG A 360 -11.15 -4.81 -11.96
N ILE A 361 -9.91 -4.89 -11.49
CA ILE A 361 -8.79 -4.03 -11.90
C ILE A 361 -7.86 -4.90 -12.72
N GLU A 362 -7.52 -4.43 -13.92
CA GLU A 362 -6.61 -5.15 -14.83
C GLU A 362 -5.43 -4.26 -15.19
N LEU A 363 -4.23 -4.76 -14.91
CA LEU A 363 -2.95 -4.21 -15.36
C LEU A 363 -2.52 -4.92 -16.64
N ASP A 364 -1.68 -4.27 -17.45
CA ASP A 364 -1.07 -4.95 -18.59
C ASP A 364 -0.06 -5.99 -18.06
N ARG A 365 0.83 -5.59 -17.14
CA ARG A 365 1.78 -6.45 -16.43
C ARG A 365 2.01 -5.95 -15.00
N VAL A 366 2.48 -6.82 -14.10
CA VAL A 366 3.09 -6.39 -12.84
C VAL A 366 4.58 -6.14 -13.09
N ASP A 367 4.88 -4.92 -13.50
CA ASP A 367 6.23 -4.38 -13.68
C ASP A 367 6.29 -2.96 -13.10
N GLU A 368 7.44 -2.29 -13.17
CA GLU A 368 7.64 -0.94 -12.63
C GLU A 368 6.56 0.03 -13.11
N TYR A 369 6.27 0.03 -14.42
CA TYR A 369 5.26 0.89 -15.02
C TYR A 369 3.84 0.57 -14.51
N GLY A 370 3.46 -0.71 -14.53
CA GLY A 370 2.15 -1.17 -14.05
C GLY A 370 1.92 -0.90 -12.57
N LEU A 371 2.96 -0.99 -11.73
CA LEU A 371 2.90 -0.62 -10.32
C LEU A 371 2.71 0.88 -10.14
N GLY A 372 3.43 1.70 -10.92
CA GLY A 372 3.22 3.13 -10.99
C GLY A 372 1.76 3.49 -11.28
N GLU A 373 1.18 2.85 -12.30
CA GLU A 373 -0.24 3.02 -12.63
C GLU A 373 -1.16 2.66 -11.45
N LEU A 374 -0.95 1.48 -10.86
CA LEU A 374 -1.81 0.94 -9.80
C LEU A 374 -1.78 1.83 -8.55
N LEU A 375 -0.59 2.21 -8.09
CA LEU A 375 -0.39 3.00 -6.88
C LEU A 375 -1.03 4.38 -7.03
N TYR A 376 -0.76 5.08 -8.13
CA TYR A 376 -1.36 6.39 -8.39
C TYR A 376 -2.89 6.30 -8.46
N ALA A 377 -3.41 5.29 -9.15
CA ALA A 377 -4.85 5.12 -9.28
C ALA A 377 -5.54 4.90 -7.94
N MET A 378 -4.93 4.14 -7.02
CA MET A 378 -5.49 3.92 -5.68
C MET A 378 -5.42 5.16 -4.80
N GLU A 379 -4.33 5.94 -4.88
CA GLU A 379 -4.22 7.24 -4.20
C GLU A 379 -5.31 8.21 -4.68
N ALA A 380 -5.44 8.39 -6.00
CA ALA A 380 -6.46 9.26 -6.60
C ALA A 380 -7.89 8.79 -6.28
N ALA A 381 -8.14 7.48 -6.29
CA ALA A 381 -9.43 6.91 -5.92
C ALA A 381 -9.77 7.16 -4.44
N CYS A 382 -8.79 7.05 -3.54
CA CYS A 382 -8.95 7.32 -2.12
C CYS A 382 -9.28 8.79 -1.88
N VAL A 383 -8.56 9.71 -2.54
CA VAL A 383 -8.85 11.15 -2.48
C VAL A 383 -10.26 11.45 -2.98
N LEU A 384 -10.65 10.90 -4.13
CA LEU A 384 -12.00 11.09 -4.66
C LEU A 384 -13.07 10.58 -3.70
N TYR A 385 -12.90 9.37 -3.15
CA TYR A 385 -13.82 8.84 -2.15
C TYR A 385 -13.97 9.84 -1.01
N GLY A 386 -12.84 10.33 -0.47
CA GLY A 386 -12.81 11.28 0.62
C GLY A 386 -13.62 12.55 0.35
N GLU A 387 -13.47 13.13 -0.85
CA GLU A 387 -14.27 14.27 -1.30
C GLU A 387 -15.77 13.95 -1.35
N LEU A 388 -16.13 12.80 -1.93
CA LEU A 388 -17.52 12.37 -2.03
C LEU A 388 -18.13 12.11 -0.64
N ALA A 389 -17.36 11.56 0.28
CA ALA A 389 -17.78 11.33 1.66
C ALA A 389 -17.71 12.60 2.55
N SER A 390 -17.05 13.66 2.07
CA SER A 390 -16.79 14.89 2.82
C SER A 390 -16.06 14.65 4.14
N VAL A 391 -15.07 13.75 4.12
CA VAL A 391 -14.21 13.44 5.28
C VAL A 391 -12.83 14.08 5.13
N ASP A 392 -12.15 14.30 6.24
CA ASP A 392 -10.76 14.78 6.23
C ASP A 392 -9.79 13.61 5.93
N THR A 393 -9.57 13.39 4.64
CA THR A 393 -8.82 12.27 4.05
C THR A 393 -7.36 12.19 4.50
N PHE A 394 -6.74 13.33 4.83
CA PHE A 394 -5.29 13.44 4.92
C PHE A 394 -4.75 13.43 6.35
N VAL A 395 -5.63 13.58 7.34
CA VAL A 395 -5.25 13.58 8.76
C VAL A 395 -5.50 12.22 9.43
N GLN A 396 -4.93 11.99 10.61
CA GLN A 396 -5.16 10.77 11.42
C GLN A 396 -5.19 11.07 12.93
N PRO A 397 -6.10 11.93 13.43
CA PRO A 397 -6.05 12.39 14.81
C PRO A 397 -6.23 11.27 15.85
N ALA A 398 -6.97 10.21 15.52
CA ALA A 398 -7.30 9.13 16.45
C ALA A 398 -6.08 8.30 16.90
N VAL A 399 -5.02 8.19 16.07
CA VAL A 399 -3.85 7.35 16.42
C VAL A 399 -2.98 7.98 17.50
N GLU A 400 -3.08 9.29 17.71
CA GLU A 400 -2.27 10.02 18.70
C GLU A 400 -2.59 9.59 20.14
N TRP A 401 -3.82 9.13 20.41
CA TRP A 401 -4.19 8.60 21.72
C TRP A 401 -3.29 7.44 22.14
N GLY A 402 -3.09 6.46 21.24
CA GLY A 402 -2.25 5.29 21.50
C GLY A 402 -0.77 5.66 21.70
N LYS A 403 -0.26 6.59 20.88
CA LYS A 403 1.12 7.08 20.99
C LYS A 403 1.38 7.76 22.33
N ARG A 404 0.45 8.61 22.78
CA ARG A 404 0.55 9.31 24.08
C ARG A 404 0.49 8.32 25.25
N ALA A 405 -0.44 7.36 25.21
CA ALA A 405 -0.53 6.29 26.21
C ALA A 405 0.79 5.49 26.31
N ALA A 406 1.30 4.99 25.17
CA ALA A 406 2.54 4.21 25.14
C ALA A 406 3.74 5.02 25.65
N ARG A 407 3.86 6.29 25.24
CA ARG A 407 4.92 7.18 25.72
C ARG A 407 4.85 7.40 27.22
N GLY A 408 3.65 7.56 27.79
CA GLY A 408 3.46 7.70 29.23
C GLY A 408 3.86 6.44 30.00
N LEU A 409 3.47 5.26 29.51
CA LEU A 409 3.86 3.97 30.11
C LEU A 409 5.38 3.75 30.11
N LEU A 410 6.09 4.32 29.14
CA LEU A 410 7.56 4.28 29.06
C LEU A 410 8.24 5.39 29.88
N GLY A 411 7.48 6.16 30.67
CA GLY A 411 8.02 7.25 31.50
C GLY A 411 8.41 8.51 30.71
N GLY A 412 7.92 8.65 29.47
CA GLY A 412 8.22 9.76 28.57
C GLY A 412 7.41 11.05 28.81
N GLY A 413 6.64 11.11 29.89
CA GLY A 413 5.81 12.24 30.32
C GLY A 413 4.53 11.81 31.04
N ASP A 414 3.83 12.76 31.66
CA ASP A 414 2.53 12.54 32.28
C ASP A 414 1.42 12.75 31.22
N PHE A 415 0.66 11.70 30.93
CA PHE A 415 -0.42 11.71 29.94
C PHE A 415 -1.68 11.07 30.52
N GLU A 416 -2.83 11.75 30.43
CA GLU A 416 -4.13 11.20 30.85
C GLU A 416 -4.45 9.87 30.14
N GLU A 417 -3.97 9.72 28.89
CA GLU A 417 -4.13 8.48 28.13
C GLU A 417 -3.39 7.28 28.74
N ALA A 418 -2.29 7.52 29.46
CA ALA A 418 -1.56 6.48 30.17
C ALA A 418 -2.29 6.04 31.44
N ASP A 419 -2.88 6.97 32.19
CA ASP A 419 -3.70 6.67 33.38
C ASP A 419 -4.90 5.78 32.99
N ALA A 420 -5.54 6.07 31.86
CA ALA A 420 -6.65 5.27 31.33
C ALA A 420 -6.28 3.80 31.06
N VAL A 421 -5.00 3.48 30.83
CA VAL A 421 -4.54 2.09 30.65
C VAL A 421 -4.66 1.31 31.95
N GLU A 422 -4.40 1.93 33.10
CA GLU A 422 -4.52 1.31 34.43
C GLU A 422 -5.98 1.23 34.88
N GLU A 423 -6.80 2.23 34.54
CA GLU A 423 -8.19 2.35 34.99
C GLU A 423 -9.18 1.46 34.23
N LYS A 424 -8.78 0.87 33.10
CA LYS A 424 -9.69 0.06 32.28
C LYS A 424 -10.24 -1.15 33.03
N SER A 425 -11.52 -1.45 32.77
CA SER A 425 -12.17 -2.62 33.36
C SER A 425 -11.46 -3.92 32.97
N ARG A 426 -11.17 -4.76 33.96
CA ARG A 426 -10.45 -6.02 33.76
C ARG A 426 -11.29 -7.21 34.23
N LEU A 427 -11.55 -8.14 33.32
CA LEU A 427 -12.07 -9.48 33.60
C LEU A 427 -11.02 -10.50 33.15
N VAL A 428 -10.36 -11.16 34.11
CA VAL A 428 -9.38 -12.22 33.84
C VAL A 428 -10.02 -13.57 34.11
N VAL A 429 -9.86 -14.52 33.19
CA VAL A 429 -10.22 -15.92 33.36
C VAL A 429 -8.91 -16.71 33.35
N GLU A 430 -8.59 -17.37 34.46
CA GLU A 430 -7.36 -18.17 34.65
C GLU A 430 -7.63 -19.67 34.54
#